data_AF-A0A521S6N2-F1
#
_entry.id   AF-A0A521S6N2-F1
#
_cell.length_a   1.000
_cell.length_b   1.000
_cell.length_c   1.000
_cell.angle_alpha   90.00
_cell.angle_beta   90.00
_cell.angle_gamma   90.00
#
_symmetry.space_group_name_H-M   'P 1'
#
loop_
_entity.id
_entity.type
_entity.pdbx_description
1 polymer ?
#
loop_
_entity_poly.entity_id
_entity_poly.type
_entity_poly.pdbx_seq_one_letter_code
_entity_poly.pdbx_strand_id
1 'polypeptide(L)'
;MLLLLGFLLPVGLLLFLGEWIFGSIGWGVLLGSVLIIDVAVVAGLLAVGMPGNRLGLALLGALAIGVVTGLVLGLELTNRAWTAAADELLPGVDAGFRPLAIAVLSLAAVGGLIGLVGGFRASGGSAVGGLFLGAFTGIVLGALTAVALDPRVGAAFGTLTTLIAWPVLMGLDVSRRGIDGDALKARFYPSQTIETTKETIEWVRQRTPLGRKS
;
A
#
# COMPACT_ATOMS: atom_id res chain seq x y z
N MET A 1 -24.00 17.96 -18.31
CA MET A 1 -23.23 17.23 -19.35
C MET A 1 -21.74 17.15 -19.02
N LEU A 2 -21.06 18.28 -18.73
CA LEU A 2 -19.63 18.28 -18.34
C LEU A 2 -19.31 17.42 -17.11
N LEU A 3 -20.20 17.43 -16.11
CA LEU A 3 -20.06 16.62 -14.89
C LEU A 3 -20.07 15.10 -15.21
N LEU A 4 -20.95 14.67 -16.11
CA LEU A 4 -21.06 13.27 -16.54
C LEU A 4 -19.82 12.85 -17.35
N LEU A 5 -19.36 13.70 -18.27
CA LEU A 5 -18.10 13.52 -19.01
C LEU A 5 -16.89 13.43 -18.08
N GLY A 6 -16.86 14.26 -17.03
CA GLY A 6 -15.78 14.27 -16.03
C GLY A 6 -15.63 12.94 -15.27
N PHE A 7 -16.71 12.18 -15.09
CA PHE A 7 -16.65 10.85 -14.46
C PHE A 7 -16.47 9.71 -15.47
N LEU A 8 -17.12 9.80 -16.64
CA LEU A 8 -17.04 8.76 -17.68
C LEU A 8 -15.63 8.60 -18.25
N LEU A 9 -14.90 9.70 -18.40
CA LEU A 9 -13.57 9.68 -19.01
C LEU A 9 -12.54 8.91 -18.15
N PRO A 10 -12.34 9.22 -16.86
CA PRO A 10 -11.40 8.47 -16.01
C PRO A 10 -11.86 7.02 -15.79
N VAL A 11 -13.15 6.78 -15.56
CA VAL A 11 -13.67 5.41 -15.37
C VAL A 11 -13.50 4.60 -16.65
N GLY A 12 -13.95 5.12 -17.79
CA GLY A 12 -13.81 4.45 -19.09
C GLY A 12 -12.36 4.19 -19.47
N LEU A 13 -11.45 5.13 -19.17
CA LEU A 13 -10.02 4.97 -19.43
C LEU A 13 -9.40 3.87 -18.56
N LEU A 14 -9.76 3.78 -17.27
CA LEU A 14 -9.28 2.71 -16.39
C LEU A 14 -9.78 1.32 -16.83
N LEU A 15 -11.06 1.23 -17.22
CA LEU A 15 -11.63 -0.01 -17.76
C LEU A 15 -10.95 -0.43 -19.07
N PHE A 16 -10.77 0.53 -19.98
CA PHE A 16 -10.12 0.31 -21.27
C PHE A 16 -8.66 -0.12 -21.09
N LEU A 17 -7.89 0.56 -20.23
CA LEU A 17 -6.51 0.18 -19.93
C LEU A 17 -6.46 -1.20 -19.26
N GLY A 18 -7.43 -1.54 -18.41
CA GLY A 18 -7.53 -2.86 -17.81
C GLY A 18 -7.67 -3.97 -18.84
N GLU A 19 -8.60 -3.81 -19.77
CA GLU A 19 -8.80 -4.74 -20.88
C GLU A 19 -7.56 -4.79 -21.80
N TRP A 20 -7.03 -3.63 -22.18
CA TRP A 20 -5.95 -3.52 -23.16
C TRP A 20 -4.61 -4.05 -22.65
N ILE A 21 -4.25 -3.73 -21.40
CA ILE A 21 -2.97 -4.11 -20.80
C ILE A 21 -3.04 -5.49 -20.15
N PHE A 22 -4.10 -5.76 -19.38
CA PHE A 22 -4.20 -6.97 -18.56
C PHE A 22 -5.11 -8.04 -19.18
N GLY A 23 -5.81 -7.75 -20.28
CA GLY A 23 -6.76 -8.67 -20.90
C GLY A 23 -8.04 -8.87 -20.11
N SER A 24 -8.35 -7.99 -19.14
CA SER A 24 -9.58 -8.09 -18.36
C SER A 24 -10.01 -6.76 -17.79
N ILE A 25 -11.27 -6.39 -18.08
CA ILE A 25 -12.01 -5.29 -17.45
C ILE A 25 -11.98 -5.38 -15.91
N GLY A 26 -11.99 -6.60 -15.35
CA GLY A 26 -11.96 -6.82 -13.90
C GLY A 26 -10.70 -6.23 -13.25
N TRP A 27 -9.54 -6.35 -13.90
CA TRP A 27 -8.31 -5.71 -13.43
C TRP A 27 -8.39 -4.19 -13.50
N GLY A 28 -9.02 -3.65 -14.56
CA GLY A 28 -9.26 -2.21 -14.70
C GLY A 28 -10.10 -1.64 -13.55
N VAL A 29 -11.19 -2.34 -13.19
CA VAL A 29 -12.03 -1.96 -12.04
C VAL A 29 -11.25 -2.03 -10.73
N LEU A 30 -10.55 -3.14 -10.48
CA LEU A 30 -9.83 -3.37 -9.24
C LEU A 30 -8.71 -2.33 -9.05
N LEU A 31 -7.80 -2.23 -10.03
CA LEU A 31 -6.66 -1.32 -9.96
C LEU A 31 -7.10 0.14 -9.99
N GLY A 32 -8.13 0.46 -10.76
CA GLY A 32 -8.73 1.79 -10.77
C GLY A 32 -9.29 2.19 -9.40
N SER A 33 -9.98 1.26 -8.73
CA SER A 33 -10.55 1.50 -7.39
C SER A 33 -9.45 1.69 -6.34
N VAL A 34 -8.42 0.85 -6.36
CA VAL A 34 -7.27 0.97 -5.44
C VAL A 34 -6.52 2.28 -5.70
N LEU A 35 -6.29 2.65 -6.96
CA LEU A 35 -5.64 3.91 -7.32
C LEU A 35 -6.41 5.13 -6.79
N ILE A 36 -7.74 5.13 -6.85
CA ILE A 36 -8.55 6.22 -6.29
C ILE A 36 -8.37 6.31 -4.76
N ILE A 37 -8.31 5.17 -4.07
CA ILE A 37 -8.03 5.13 -2.64
C ILE A 37 -6.65 5.71 -2.34
N ASP A 38 -5.61 5.32 -3.09
CA ASP A 38 -4.26 5.83 -2.92
C ASP A 38 -4.19 7.34 -3.15
N VAL A 39 -4.84 7.84 -4.21
CA VAL A 39 -4.92 9.28 -4.49
C VAL A 39 -5.61 10.02 -3.35
N ALA A 40 -6.66 9.46 -2.76
CA ALA A 40 -7.33 10.04 -1.59
C ALA A 40 -6.39 10.07 -0.37
N VAL A 41 -5.62 9.00 -0.13
CA VAL A 41 -4.61 8.96 0.93
C VAL A 41 -3.53 10.01 0.71
N VAL A 42 -2.99 10.11 -0.51
CA VAL A 42 -1.96 11.11 -0.89
C VAL A 42 -2.49 12.52 -0.70
N ALA A 43 -3.72 12.81 -1.15
CA ALA A 43 -4.36 14.10 -0.97
C ALA A 43 -4.52 14.44 0.51
N GLY A 44 -4.92 13.46 1.33
CA GLY A 44 -4.97 13.58 2.79
C GLY A 44 -3.62 13.94 3.37
N LEU A 45 -2.57 13.17 3.05
CA LEU A 45 -1.21 13.42 3.56
C LEU A 45 -0.64 14.78 3.12
N LEU A 46 -0.90 15.20 1.88
CA LEU A 46 -0.56 16.54 1.39
C LEU A 46 -1.30 17.63 2.18
N ALA A 47 -2.58 17.41 2.50
CA ALA A 47 -3.37 18.35 3.30
C ALA A 47 -2.80 18.49 4.72
N VAL A 48 -2.26 17.41 5.30
CA VAL A 48 -1.56 17.45 6.60
C VAL A 48 -0.11 17.97 6.50
N GLY A 49 0.29 18.51 5.34
CA GLY A 49 1.59 19.17 5.18
C GLY A 49 2.75 18.23 4.89
N MET A 50 2.48 16.96 4.54
CA MET A 50 3.55 16.05 4.10
C MET A 50 4.15 16.56 2.79
N PRO A 51 5.48 16.67 2.68
CA PRO A 51 6.10 17.24 1.49
C PRO A 51 6.00 16.27 0.30
N GLY A 52 5.67 16.80 -0.88
CA GLY A 52 5.43 16.02 -2.10
C GLY A 52 6.61 15.15 -2.53
N ASN A 53 7.84 15.55 -2.21
CA ASN A 53 9.04 14.76 -2.50
C ASN A 53 9.06 13.41 -1.76
N ARG A 54 8.58 13.34 -0.52
CA ARG A 54 8.52 12.10 0.26
C ARG A 54 7.49 11.14 -0.31
N LEU A 55 6.32 11.67 -0.69
CA LEU A 55 5.26 10.91 -1.34
C LEU A 55 5.72 10.35 -2.70
N GLY A 56 6.47 11.14 -3.48
CA GLY A 56 7.07 10.72 -4.72
C GLY A 56 8.16 9.66 -4.54
N LEU A 57 9.03 9.78 -3.53
CA LEU A 57 10.02 8.74 -3.21
C LEU A 57 9.36 7.43 -2.77
N ALA A 58 8.28 7.50 -1.98
CA ALA A 58 7.50 6.32 -1.62
C ALA A 58 6.87 5.66 -2.86
N LEU A 59 6.38 6.45 -3.82
CA LEU A 59 5.88 5.94 -5.09
C LEU A 59 6.98 5.25 -5.91
N LEU A 60 8.17 5.84 -6.00
CA LEU A 60 9.32 5.23 -6.69
C LEU A 60 9.74 3.91 -6.04
N GLY A 61 9.78 3.86 -4.71
CA GLY A 61 10.04 2.62 -3.98
C GLY A 61 8.98 1.54 -4.25
N ALA A 62 7.71 1.93 -4.22
CA ALA A 62 6.60 1.03 -4.53
C ALA A 62 6.62 0.53 -5.98
N LEU A 63 6.93 1.41 -6.94
CA LEU A 63 7.08 1.07 -8.35
C LEU A 63 8.21 0.06 -8.55
N ALA A 64 9.36 0.25 -7.89
CA ALA A 64 10.45 -0.70 -7.94
C ALA A 64 10.03 -2.09 -7.42
N ILE A 65 9.32 -2.14 -6.28
CA ILE A 65 8.76 -3.38 -5.73
C ILE A 65 7.80 -4.03 -6.73
N GLY A 66 6.86 -3.27 -7.29
CA GLY A 66 5.88 -3.80 -8.23
C GLY A 66 6.46 -4.26 -9.55
N VAL A 67 7.46 -3.55 -10.10
CA VAL A 67 8.20 -3.98 -11.30
C VAL A 67 8.89 -5.31 -11.04
N VAL A 68 9.59 -5.44 -9.91
CA VAL A 68 10.23 -6.71 -9.53
C VAL A 68 9.19 -7.82 -9.40
N THR A 69 8.09 -7.60 -8.69
CA THR A 69 7.02 -8.59 -8.56
C THR A 69 6.41 -8.97 -9.91
N GLY A 70 6.14 -7.99 -10.77
CA GLY A 70 5.55 -8.23 -12.09
C GLY A 70 6.48 -9.00 -13.02
N LEU A 71 7.79 -8.72 -12.98
CA LEU A 71 8.79 -9.48 -13.74
C LEU A 71 8.95 -10.90 -13.21
N VAL A 72 9.03 -11.09 -11.88
CA VAL A 72 9.18 -12.41 -11.26
C VAL A 72 7.99 -13.31 -11.61
N LEU A 73 6.77 -12.79 -11.49
CA LEU A 73 5.56 -13.54 -11.79
C LEU A 73 5.31 -13.70 -13.30
N GLY A 74 5.48 -12.63 -14.08
CA GLY A 74 5.16 -12.61 -15.51
C GLY A 74 6.19 -13.28 -16.42
N LEU A 75 7.44 -13.44 -15.97
CA LEU A 75 8.47 -14.19 -16.70
C LEU A 75 8.56 -15.66 -16.24
N GLU A 76 7.63 -16.11 -15.39
CA GLU A 76 7.59 -17.46 -14.83
C GLU A 76 8.89 -17.87 -14.11
N LEU A 77 9.69 -16.90 -13.67
CA LEU A 77 11.03 -17.17 -13.11
C LEU A 77 10.93 -18.07 -11.87
N THR A 78 9.94 -17.80 -11.02
CA THR A 78 9.65 -18.63 -9.84
C THR A 78 9.15 -20.03 -10.23
N ASN A 79 8.22 -20.15 -11.18
CA ASN A 79 7.72 -21.45 -11.62
C ASN A 79 8.85 -22.32 -12.19
N ARG A 80 9.75 -21.74 -13.01
CA ARG A 80 10.91 -22.46 -13.55
C ARG A 80 11.89 -22.87 -12.46
N ALA A 81 12.17 -22.00 -11.50
CA ALA A 81 13.02 -22.32 -10.37
C ALA A 81 12.43 -23.46 -9.52
N TRP A 82 11.12 -23.43 -9.27
CA TRP A 82 10.43 -24.50 -8.55
C TRP A 82 10.39 -25.81 -9.33
N THR A 83 10.19 -25.76 -10.64
CA THR A 83 10.26 -26.95 -11.50
C THR A 83 11.65 -27.59 -11.41
N ALA A 84 12.72 -26.81 -11.58
CA ALA A 84 14.08 -27.30 -11.49
C ALA A 84 14.39 -27.92 -10.11
N ALA A 85 14.00 -27.26 -9.03
CA ALA A 85 14.18 -27.79 -7.68
C ALA A 85 13.34 -29.05 -7.42
N ALA A 86 12.11 -29.10 -7.93
CA ALA A 86 11.21 -30.24 -7.74
C ALA A 86 11.66 -31.48 -8.52
N ASP A 87 12.26 -31.32 -9.70
CA ASP A 87 12.76 -32.44 -10.49
C ASP A 87 13.92 -33.16 -9.80
N GLU A 88 14.73 -32.44 -9.02
CA GLU A 88 15.81 -33.02 -8.21
C GLU A 88 15.30 -33.62 -6.89
N LEU A 89 14.40 -32.90 -6.21
CA LEU A 89 14.03 -33.21 -4.82
C LEU A 89 12.80 -34.11 -4.68
N LEU A 90 11.91 -34.16 -5.68
CA LEU A 90 10.63 -34.87 -5.65
C LEU A 90 10.40 -35.74 -6.92
N PRO A 91 11.34 -36.63 -7.31
CA PRO A 91 11.21 -37.41 -8.55
C PRO A 91 10.01 -38.37 -8.55
N GLY A 92 9.47 -38.72 -7.38
CA GLY A 92 8.30 -39.60 -7.22
C GLY A 92 6.94 -38.90 -7.26
N VAL A 93 6.89 -37.57 -7.32
CA VAL A 93 5.64 -36.81 -7.43
C VAL A 93 5.28 -36.62 -8.91
N ASP A 94 3.99 -36.52 -9.24
CA ASP A 94 3.55 -36.25 -10.61
C ASP A 94 4.04 -34.87 -11.10
N ALA A 95 4.50 -34.81 -12.36
CA ALA A 95 5.13 -33.63 -12.94
C ALA A 95 4.22 -32.39 -12.92
N GLY A 96 2.89 -32.57 -13.00
CA GLY A 96 1.94 -31.45 -12.93
C GLY A 96 1.86 -30.78 -11.56
N PHE A 97 2.18 -31.50 -10.48
CA PHE A 97 2.07 -31.00 -9.10
C PHE A 97 3.42 -30.71 -8.43
N ARG A 98 4.52 -31.15 -9.04
CA ARG A 98 5.89 -30.99 -8.54
C ARG A 98 6.26 -29.55 -8.14
N PRO A 99 6.10 -28.53 -9.02
CA PRO A 99 6.48 -27.16 -8.68
C PRO A 99 5.64 -26.61 -7.52
N LEU A 100 4.35 -26.97 -7.49
CA LEU A 100 3.44 -26.56 -6.43
C LEU A 100 3.80 -27.20 -5.08
N ALA A 101 4.10 -28.50 -5.08
CA ALA A 101 4.49 -29.21 -3.86
C ALA A 101 5.77 -28.62 -3.24
N ILE A 102 6.82 -28.41 -4.04
CA ILE A 102 8.08 -27.87 -3.50
C ILE A 102 7.93 -26.41 -3.06
N ALA A 103 7.20 -25.58 -3.81
CA ALA A 103 6.99 -24.17 -3.48
C ALA A 103 6.18 -24.01 -2.19
N VAL A 104 5.08 -24.77 -2.06
CA VAL A 104 4.24 -24.75 -0.86
C VAL A 104 5.03 -25.24 0.35
N LEU A 105 5.74 -26.37 0.25
CA LEU A 105 6.51 -26.91 1.38
C LEU A 105 7.61 -25.96 1.84
N SER A 106 8.39 -25.44 0.90
CA SER A 106 9.51 -24.54 1.19
C SER A 106 9.05 -23.20 1.75
N LEU A 107 8.06 -22.54 1.13
CA LEU A 107 7.58 -21.23 1.59
C LEU A 107 6.71 -21.36 2.84
N ALA A 108 5.99 -22.45 3.06
CA ALA A 108 5.33 -22.71 4.34
C ALA A 108 6.34 -22.87 5.47
N ALA A 109 7.45 -23.59 5.24
CA ALA A 109 8.51 -23.76 6.22
C ALA A 109 9.21 -22.42 6.53
N VAL A 110 9.60 -21.66 5.51
CA VAL A 110 10.25 -20.34 5.67
C VAL A 110 9.29 -19.34 6.33
N GLY A 111 8.06 -19.24 5.82
CA GLY A 111 7.03 -18.35 6.36
C GLY A 111 6.68 -18.70 7.80
N GLY A 112 6.55 -19.98 8.12
CA GLY A 112 6.34 -20.47 9.48
C GLY A 112 7.48 -20.09 10.41
N LEU A 113 8.73 -20.26 9.98
CA LEU A 113 9.90 -19.88 10.77
C LEU A 113 9.96 -18.37 11.03
N ILE A 114 9.72 -17.55 10.00
CA ILE A 114 9.67 -16.08 10.12
C ILE A 114 8.54 -15.66 11.05
N GLY A 115 7.35 -16.25 10.88
CA GLY A 115 6.18 -15.97 11.70
C GLY A 115 6.39 -16.36 13.16
N LEU A 116 7.04 -17.50 13.41
CA LEU A 116 7.43 -17.95 14.74
C LEU A 116 8.39 -16.94 15.40
N VAL A 117 9.46 -16.54 14.71
CA VAL A 117 10.45 -15.56 15.22
C VAL A 117 9.80 -14.18 15.44
N GLY A 118 8.94 -13.74 14.52
CA GLY A 118 8.18 -12.50 14.66
C GLY A 118 7.23 -12.54 15.86
N GLY A 119 6.56 -13.68 16.06
CA GLY A 119 5.70 -13.93 17.22
C GLY A 119 6.46 -13.84 18.54
N PHE A 120 7.68 -14.39 18.62
CA PHE A 120 8.53 -14.24 19.80
C PHE A 120 8.99 -12.81 20.07
N ARG A 121 9.07 -11.95 19.05
CA ARG A 121 9.52 -10.56 19.17
C ARG A 121 8.39 -9.57 19.47
N ALA A 122 7.15 -9.92 19.16
CA ALA A 122 6.00 -9.08 19.47
C ALA A 122 5.56 -9.33 20.93
N SER A 123 5.59 -8.29 21.76
CA SER A 123 5.27 -8.34 23.20
C SER A 123 3.84 -8.78 23.57
N GLY A 124 3.01 -9.15 22.58
CA GLY A 124 1.64 -9.63 22.78
C GLY A 124 1.19 -10.70 21.76
N GLY A 125 2.09 -11.22 20.92
CA GLY A 125 1.76 -12.26 19.93
C GLY A 125 2.11 -13.65 20.44
N SER A 126 1.15 -14.57 20.45
CA SER A 126 1.46 -16.00 20.67
C SER A 126 2.39 -16.48 19.55
N ALA A 127 3.56 -17.03 19.90
CA ALA A 127 4.51 -17.61 18.94
C ALA A 127 3.85 -18.68 18.04
N VAL A 128 2.87 -19.39 18.60
CA VAL A 128 2.02 -20.34 17.87
C VAL A 128 1.16 -19.63 16.83
N GLY A 129 0.52 -18.51 17.19
CA GLY A 129 -0.24 -17.69 16.25
C GLY A 129 0.62 -17.12 15.12
N GLY A 130 1.83 -16.67 15.45
CA GLY A 130 2.82 -16.22 14.47
C GLY A 130 3.24 -17.34 13.51
N LEU A 131 3.52 -18.54 14.02
CA LEU A 131 3.84 -19.73 13.23
C LEU A 131 2.73 -20.07 12.23
N PHE A 132 1.47 -20.16 12.70
CA PHE A 132 0.34 -20.51 11.84
C PHE A 132 0.08 -19.46 10.77
N LEU A 133 0.09 -18.17 11.15
CA LEU A 133 -0.10 -17.09 10.19
C LEU A 133 1.02 -17.08 9.15
N GLY A 134 2.28 -17.19 9.60
CA GLY A 134 3.43 -17.22 8.70
C GLY A 134 3.44 -18.43 7.77
N ALA A 135 3.12 -19.62 8.28
CA ALA A 135 3.05 -20.84 7.47
C ALA A 135 1.91 -20.74 6.46
N PHE A 136 0.73 -20.25 6.85
CA PHE A 136 -0.40 -20.06 5.95
C PHE A 136 -0.09 -19.06 4.84
N THR A 137 0.52 -17.91 5.19
CA THR A 137 0.99 -16.94 4.20
C THR A 137 2.02 -17.57 3.26
N GLY A 138 2.94 -18.37 3.79
CA GLY A 138 3.92 -19.13 3.03
C GLY A 138 3.27 -20.11 2.04
N ILE A 139 2.24 -20.85 2.45
CA ILE A 139 1.48 -21.75 1.57
C ILE A 139 0.83 -20.97 0.43
N VAL A 140 0.15 -19.86 0.75
CA VAL A 140 -0.52 -19.03 -0.27
C VAL A 140 0.49 -18.46 -1.25
N LEU A 141 1.62 -17.96 -0.77
CA LEU A 141 2.70 -17.46 -1.63
C LEU A 141 3.35 -18.58 -2.45
N GLY A 142 3.53 -19.76 -1.88
CA GLY A 142 4.03 -20.94 -2.59
C GLY A 142 3.12 -21.37 -3.72
N ALA A 143 1.82 -21.44 -3.45
CA ALA A 143 0.82 -21.74 -4.47
C ALA A 143 0.82 -20.68 -5.58
N LEU A 144 0.84 -19.39 -5.23
CA LEU A 144 0.83 -18.29 -6.20
C LEU A 144 2.08 -18.25 -7.07
N THR A 145 3.25 -18.55 -6.50
CA THR A 145 4.53 -18.52 -7.23
C THR A 145 4.82 -19.79 -8.04
N ALA A 146 4.15 -20.90 -7.69
CA ALA A 146 4.24 -22.14 -8.45
C ALA A 146 3.34 -22.17 -9.69
N VAL A 147 2.34 -21.30 -9.79
CA VAL A 147 1.48 -21.23 -10.98
C VAL A 147 2.23 -20.49 -12.09
N ALA A 148 2.24 -21.06 -13.29
CA ALA A 148 2.67 -20.38 -14.50
C ALA A 148 1.64 -19.30 -14.83
N LEU A 149 1.95 -18.05 -14.50
CA LEU A 149 1.08 -16.91 -14.75
C LEU A 149 1.42 -16.28 -16.10
N ASP A 150 0.38 -15.99 -16.87
CA ASP A 150 0.53 -15.23 -18.11
C ASP A 150 1.20 -13.86 -17.83
N PRO A 151 2.08 -13.35 -18.71
CA PRO A 151 2.77 -12.06 -18.52
C PRO A 151 1.82 -10.90 -18.22
N ARG A 152 0.61 -10.88 -18.78
CA ARG A 152 -0.41 -9.85 -18.52
C ARG A 152 -0.91 -9.92 -17.08
N VAL A 153 -1.10 -11.13 -16.55
CA VAL A 153 -1.48 -11.36 -15.16
C VAL A 153 -0.33 -10.98 -14.22
N GLY A 154 0.91 -11.31 -14.58
CA GLY A 154 2.10 -10.86 -13.87
C GLY A 154 2.17 -9.33 -13.79
N ALA A 155 1.94 -8.63 -14.90
CA ALA A 155 1.88 -7.17 -14.93
C ALA A 155 0.76 -6.59 -14.06
N ALA A 156 -0.42 -7.24 -14.04
CA ALA A 156 -1.52 -6.84 -13.18
C ALA A 156 -1.16 -6.96 -11.68
N PHE A 157 -0.54 -8.08 -11.28
CA PHE A 157 -0.05 -8.27 -9.91
C PHE A 157 1.08 -7.30 -9.54
N GLY A 158 1.99 -6.99 -10.47
CA GLY A 158 3.01 -5.97 -10.27
C GLY A 158 2.41 -4.57 -10.03
N THR A 159 1.38 -4.22 -10.78
CA THR A 159 0.63 -2.97 -10.61
C THR A 159 -0.09 -2.95 -9.27
N LEU A 160 -0.82 -4.02 -8.93
CA LEU A 160 -1.49 -4.15 -7.63
C LEU A 160 -0.50 -4.03 -6.46
N THR A 161 0.66 -4.68 -6.58
CA THR A 161 1.72 -4.63 -5.57
C THR A 161 2.25 -3.22 -5.39
N THR A 162 2.44 -2.46 -6.49
CA THR A 162 2.80 -1.04 -6.43
C THR A 162 1.76 -0.25 -5.63
N LEU A 163 0.48 -0.40 -5.99
CA LEU A 163 -0.61 0.35 -5.37
C LEU A 163 -0.80 -0.03 -3.89
N ILE A 164 -0.50 -1.26 -3.48
CA ILE A 164 -0.54 -1.62 -2.05
C ILE A 164 0.72 -1.15 -1.32
N ALA A 165 1.90 -1.29 -1.93
CA ALA A 165 3.17 -0.93 -1.31
C ALA A 165 3.27 0.58 -1.07
N TRP A 166 2.71 1.40 -1.96
CA TRP A 166 2.79 2.85 -1.86
C TRP A 166 2.18 3.42 -0.56
N PRO A 167 0.91 3.19 -0.20
CA PRO A 167 0.31 3.65 1.05
C PRO A 167 0.99 3.02 2.28
N VAL A 168 1.46 1.77 2.18
CA VAL A 168 2.23 1.13 3.26
C VAL A 168 3.53 1.89 3.51
N LEU A 169 4.29 2.22 2.46
CA LEU A 169 5.54 2.98 2.57
C LEU A 169 5.29 4.40 3.10
N MET A 170 4.20 5.05 2.68
CA MET A 170 3.79 6.34 3.22
C MET A 170 3.44 6.24 4.71
N GLY A 171 2.66 5.24 5.12
CA GLY A 171 2.32 5.00 6.53
C GLY A 171 3.55 4.69 7.38
N LEU A 172 4.51 3.94 6.83
CA LEU A 172 5.80 3.69 7.49
C LEU A 172 6.64 4.97 7.62
N ASP A 173 6.67 5.84 6.62
CA ASP A 173 7.36 7.13 6.73
C ASP A 173 6.72 8.03 7.80
N VAL A 174 5.39 8.12 7.80
CA VAL A 174 4.61 8.88 8.79
C VAL A 174 4.84 8.35 10.21
N SER A 175 4.79 7.04 10.42
CA SER A 175 5.01 6.44 11.74
C SER A 175 6.44 6.64 12.26
N ARG A 176 7.44 6.71 11.37
CA ARG A 176 8.85 6.90 11.75
C ARG A 176 9.24 8.34 11.98
N ARG A 177 8.69 9.26 11.19
CA ARG A 177 9.11 10.68 11.18
C ARG A 177 8.10 11.62 11.82
N GLY A 178 6.88 11.14 12.06
CA GLY A 178 5.78 11.95 12.57
C GLY A 178 5.27 12.96 11.55
N ILE A 179 4.24 13.69 11.98
CA ILE A 179 3.65 14.82 11.26
C ILE A 179 3.94 16.07 12.09
N ASP A 180 4.36 17.15 11.44
CA ASP A 180 4.59 18.44 12.08
C ASP A 180 3.26 19.10 12.44
N GLY A 181 2.78 18.81 13.66
CA GLY A 181 1.53 19.35 14.18
C GLY A 181 1.56 20.86 14.37
N ASP A 182 2.73 21.46 14.60
CA ASP A 182 2.86 22.90 14.79
C ASP A 182 2.75 23.64 13.45
N ALA A 183 3.39 23.12 12.39
CA ALA A 183 3.19 23.62 11.03
C ALA A 183 1.73 23.48 10.58
N LEU A 184 1.08 22.36 10.92
CA LEU A 184 -0.33 22.14 10.63
C LEU A 184 -1.22 23.15 11.37
N LYS A 185 -0.97 23.35 12.66
CA LYS A 185 -1.69 24.31 13.48
C LYS A 185 -1.47 25.73 12.97
N ALA A 186 -0.25 26.12 12.62
CA ALA A 186 0.02 27.44 12.03
C ALA A 186 -0.75 27.67 10.72
N ARG A 187 -0.98 26.62 9.92
CA ARG A 187 -1.71 26.69 8.65
C ARG A 187 -3.23 26.86 8.83
N PHE A 188 -3.81 26.21 9.85
CA PHE A 188 -5.26 26.16 10.04
C PHE A 188 -5.76 26.99 11.25
N TYR A 189 -4.87 27.43 12.13
CA TYR A 189 -5.17 28.26 13.29
C TYR A 189 -4.82 29.72 13.00
N PRO A 190 -5.81 30.60 12.86
CA PRO A 190 -5.56 32.00 12.51
C PRO A 190 -5.16 32.79 13.76
N SER A 191 -3.91 32.63 14.19
CA SER A 191 -3.36 33.33 15.36
C SER A 191 -3.43 34.85 15.20
N GLN A 192 -3.17 35.37 14.00
CA GLN A 192 -3.19 36.81 13.73
C GLN A 192 -4.57 37.45 13.96
N THR A 193 -5.67 36.82 13.52
CA THR A 193 -7.00 37.41 13.73
C THR A 193 -7.41 37.34 15.21
N ILE A 194 -7.01 36.30 15.93
CA ILE A 194 -7.25 36.17 17.36
C ILE A 194 -6.46 37.24 18.14
N GLU A 195 -5.19 37.43 17.84
CA GLU A 195 -4.34 38.44 18.48
C GLU A 195 -4.84 39.86 18.16
N THR A 196 -5.17 40.14 16.90
CA THR A 196 -5.74 41.44 16.50
C THR A 196 -7.07 41.71 17.22
N THR A 197 -7.91 40.68 17.39
CA THR A 197 -9.17 40.82 18.13
C THR A 197 -8.93 41.08 19.62
N LYS A 198 -7.95 40.41 20.23
CA LYS A 198 -7.56 40.65 21.63
C LYS A 198 -7.04 42.08 21.83
N GLU A 199 -6.15 42.54 20.96
CA GLU A 199 -5.64 43.92 20.98
C GLU A 199 -6.79 44.93 20.82
N THR A 200 -7.74 44.66 19.91
CA THR A 200 -8.91 45.54 19.73
C THR A 200 -9.78 45.57 20.98
N ILE A 201 -10.04 44.43 21.63
CA ILE A 201 -10.79 44.37 22.89
C ILE A 201 -10.07 45.14 24.00
N GLU A 202 -8.74 44.98 24.12
CA GLU A 202 -7.95 45.70 25.12
C GLU A 202 -7.96 47.22 24.88
N TRP A 203 -7.80 47.63 23.62
CA TRP A 203 -7.92 49.04 23.23
C TRP A 203 -9.31 49.61 23.51
N VAL A 204 -10.38 48.85 23.23
CA VAL A 204 -11.76 49.26 23.55
C VAL A 204 -11.94 49.39 25.06
N ARG A 205 -11.36 48.47 25.85
CA ARG A 205 -11.42 48.48 27.32
C ARG A 205 -10.66 49.67 27.92
N GLN A 206 -9.59 50.12 27.27
CA GLN A 206 -8.86 51.34 27.67
C GLN A 206 -9.65 52.62 27.35
N ARG A 207 -10.40 52.63 26.25
CA ARG A 207 -11.18 53.82 25.80
C ARG A 207 -12.59 53.91 26.37
N THR A 208 -13.15 52.79 26.81
CA THR A 208 -14.50 52.74 27.38
C THR A 208 -14.36 52.44 28.87
N PRO A 209 -14.53 53.41 29.78
CA PRO A 209 -14.60 53.11 31.20
C PRO A 209 -15.79 52.16 31.37
N LEU A 210 -15.52 50.93 31.79
CA LEU A 210 -16.54 49.92 32.03
C LEU A 210 -17.59 50.55 32.96
N GLY A 211 -18.77 50.85 32.39
CA GLY A 211 -19.93 51.24 33.17
C GLY A 211 -20.13 50.23 34.29
N ARG A 212 -20.32 50.75 35.50
CA ARG A 212 -20.49 50.02 36.76
C ARG A 212 -21.19 48.68 36.54
N LYS A 213 -20.53 47.57 36.91
CA LYS A 213 -21.18 46.25 37.02
C LYS A 213 -22.36 46.40 37.99
N SER A 214 -23.58 46.26 37.47
CA SER A 214 -24.78 45.97 38.26
C SER A 214 -24.91 44.47 38.45
#